data_AF-A0AAN8WBX8-F1
#
_entry.id   AF-A0AAN8WBX8-F1
#
_cell.length_a   1.000
_cell.length_b   1.000
_cell.length_c   1.000
_cell.angle_alpha   90.00
_cell.angle_beta   90.00
_cell.angle_gamma   90.00
#
_symmetry.space_group_name_H-M   'P 1'
#
loop_
_entity.id
_entity.type
_entity.pdbx_description
1 polymer ?
#
loop_
_entity_poly.entity_id
_entity_poly.type
_entity_poly.pdbx_seq_one_letter_code
_entity_poly.pdbx_strand_id
1 'polypeptide(L)'
;MESCLKKLRVLSIKGRMYQGVDEWISSASFGLFLVLLVLASTRTEGSERHRRNLRGPAPTFVEWLIFFWVTGMVWAECKQLWEEGLTAYIRQWWNWLDFIMLSLYLCTFSLRAVAFVQITTNKYGPREVPRHQWPANDPTLIAEGVFAVANVFSFARIIYLFQTNPHLGPLQISLGCMIIDIAKFLFIFFLVLTSFACGLNQLYWYYDSPTPACDIASNDVACHTGSDAFNT
;
A
#
# COMPACT_ATOMS: atom_id res chain seq x y z
N MET A 1 -21.13 -8.54 23.59
CA MET A 1 -21.54 -7.12 23.53
C MET A 1 -20.98 -6.30 24.70
N GLU A 2 -21.14 -6.72 25.96
CA GLU A 2 -20.60 -6.01 27.14
C GLU A 2 -19.06 -5.92 27.21
N SER A 3 -18.32 -6.95 26.80
CA SER A 3 -16.84 -6.89 26.78
C SER A 3 -16.27 -5.87 25.79
N CYS A 4 -17.00 -5.57 24.70
CA CYS A 4 -16.60 -4.55 23.72
C CYS A 4 -16.88 -3.14 24.28
N LEU A 5 -18.07 -2.95 24.87
CA LEU A 5 -18.48 -1.71 25.51
C LEU A 5 -17.63 -1.33 26.74
N LYS A 6 -17.26 -2.29 27.60
CA LYS A 6 -16.37 -2.02 28.76
C LYS A 6 -14.97 -1.62 28.34
N LYS A 7 -14.43 -2.22 27.26
CA LYS A 7 -13.10 -1.90 26.73
C LYS A 7 -13.07 -0.51 26.07
N LEU A 8 -14.16 -0.13 25.40
CA LEU A 8 -14.35 1.20 24.80
C LEU A 8 -14.55 2.32 25.84
N ARG A 9 -15.27 2.06 26.95
CA ARG A 9 -15.55 3.07 27.98
C ARG A 9 -14.29 3.45 28.78
N VAL A 10 -13.35 2.53 28.98
CA VAL A 10 -12.07 2.79 29.67
C VAL A 10 -11.07 3.54 28.77
N LEU A 11 -11.05 3.26 27.46
CA LEU A 11 -10.24 3.99 26.47
C LEU A 11 -10.75 5.43 26.22
N SER A 12 -12.07 5.64 26.27
CA SER A 12 -12.70 6.94 26.00
C SER A 12 -12.44 8.02 27.07
N ILE A 13 -12.18 7.61 28.32
CA ILE A 13 -12.19 8.50 29.50
C ILE A 13 -10.79 8.92 29.97
N LYS A 14 -9.73 8.13 29.73
CA LYS A 14 -8.42 8.36 30.37
C LYS A 14 -7.42 9.24 29.60
N GLY A 15 -7.72 9.62 28.35
CA GLY A 15 -6.83 10.48 27.53
C GLY A 15 -7.43 11.82 27.05
N ARG A 16 -8.71 12.11 27.34
CA ARG A 16 -9.49 13.14 26.60
C ARG A 16 -9.51 14.54 27.24
N MET A 17 -8.56 14.90 28.12
CA MET A 17 -8.61 16.22 28.79
C MET A 17 -7.55 17.23 28.28
N TYR A 18 -6.53 16.80 27.53
CA TYR A 18 -5.58 17.69 26.86
C TYR A 18 -5.70 17.68 25.31
N GLN A 19 -6.50 16.78 24.74
CA GLN A 19 -6.45 16.43 23.31
C GLN A 19 -7.42 17.22 22.41
N GLY A 20 -8.42 17.90 22.99
CA GLY A 20 -9.59 18.36 22.23
C GLY A 20 -9.27 19.33 21.10
N VAL A 21 -8.41 20.32 21.30
CA VAL A 21 -8.10 21.36 20.29
C VAL A 21 -7.00 20.89 19.33
N ASP A 22 -6.01 20.16 19.84
CA ASP A 22 -4.89 19.61 19.06
C ASP A 22 -5.37 18.55 18.05
N GLU A 23 -6.41 17.79 18.40
CA GLU A 23 -7.02 16.77 17.54
C GLU A 23 -7.77 17.37 16.34
N TRP A 24 -8.45 18.52 16.52
CA TRP A 24 -9.08 19.25 15.40
C TRP A 24 -8.05 19.90 14.49
N ILE A 25 -6.97 20.45 15.05
CA ILE A 25 -5.86 21.02 14.27
C ILE A 25 -5.15 19.91 13.48
N SER A 26 -4.90 18.76 14.11
CA SER A 26 -4.35 17.58 13.45
C SER A 26 -5.27 17.07 12.33
N SER A 27 -6.56 16.96 12.59
CA SER A 27 -7.56 16.51 11.60
C SER A 27 -7.72 17.49 10.43
N ALA A 28 -7.69 18.81 10.69
CA ALA A 28 -7.73 19.84 9.66
C ALA A 28 -6.44 19.85 8.82
N SER A 29 -5.27 19.68 9.46
CA SER A 29 -3.99 19.56 8.76
C SER A 29 -3.93 18.31 7.88
N PHE A 30 -4.59 17.22 8.32
CA PHE A 30 -4.73 16.00 7.55
C PHE A 30 -5.64 16.18 6.33
N GLY A 31 -6.76 16.89 6.49
CA GLY A 31 -7.62 17.27 5.36
C GLY A 31 -6.87 18.10 4.31
N LEU A 32 -6.06 19.08 4.75
CA LEU A 32 -5.20 19.86 3.87
C LEU A 32 -4.16 18.97 3.15
N PHE A 33 -3.55 18.02 3.86
CA PHE A 33 -2.62 17.06 3.29
C PHE A 33 -3.27 16.21 2.17
N LEU A 34 -4.50 15.74 2.37
CA LEU A 34 -5.23 15.01 1.33
C LEU A 34 -5.55 15.88 0.12
N VAL A 35 -5.93 17.14 0.33
CA VAL A 35 -6.12 18.10 -0.78
C VAL A 35 -4.81 18.31 -1.54
N LEU A 36 -3.68 18.44 -0.84
CA LEU A 36 -2.36 18.53 -1.44
C LEU A 36 -2.00 17.28 -2.26
N LEU A 37 -2.35 16.08 -1.79
CA LEU A 37 -2.18 14.83 -2.54
C LEU A 37 -3.05 14.78 -3.81
N VAL A 38 -4.31 15.22 -3.72
CA VAL A 38 -5.19 15.31 -4.89
C VAL A 38 -4.67 16.34 -5.90
N LEU A 39 -4.16 17.48 -5.43
CA LEU A 39 -3.52 18.48 -6.27
C LEU A 39 -2.22 17.94 -6.90
N ALA A 40 -1.42 17.18 -6.15
CA ALA A 40 -0.24 16.50 -6.67
C ALA A 40 -0.61 15.50 -7.78
N SER A 41 -1.72 14.78 -7.61
CA SER A 41 -2.22 13.81 -8.59
C SER A 41 -2.82 14.47 -9.84
N THR A 42 -3.37 15.68 -9.73
CA THR A 42 -4.07 16.38 -10.83
C THR A 42 -3.17 17.34 -11.62
N ARG A 43 -2.05 17.82 -11.06
CA ARG A 43 -1.13 18.78 -11.74
C ARG A 43 -0.09 18.18 -12.69
N THR A 44 -0.35 17.00 -13.26
CA THR A 44 0.66 16.23 -14.02
C THR A 44 0.52 16.26 -15.55
N GLU A 45 -0.20 17.22 -16.14
CA GLU A 45 -0.47 17.17 -17.59
C GLU A 45 0.48 18.01 -18.49
N GLY A 46 1.19 19.02 -17.96
CA GLY A 46 1.93 19.98 -18.80
C GLY A 46 3.45 19.80 -18.88
N SER A 47 4.13 19.66 -17.74
CA SER A 47 5.59 19.86 -17.64
C SER A 47 6.42 18.56 -17.46
N GLU A 48 5.78 17.40 -17.33
CA GLU A 48 6.39 16.17 -16.79
C GLU A 48 6.70 15.08 -17.84
N ARG A 49 6.49 15.33 -19.15
CA ARG A 49 6.80 14.31 -20.19
C ARG A 49 8.28 13.92 -20.22
N HIS A 50 9.19 14.86 -19.97
CA HIS A 50 10.62 14.59 -19.92
C HIS A 50 11.03 13.92 -18.60
N ARG A 51 10.36 14.27 -17.49
CA ARG A 51 10.58 13.68 -16.17
C ARG A 51 10.11 12.24 -16.03
N ARG A 52 9.13 11.81 -16.84
CA ARG A 52 8.68 10.40 -16.91
C ARG A 52 9.77 9.41 -17.33
N ASN A 53 10.78 9.85 -18.07
CA ASN A 53 11.90 9.02 -18.53
C ASN A 53 13.18 9.21 -17.69
N LEU A 54 13.12 10.07 -16.67
CA LEU A 54 14.22 10.29 -15.74
C LEU A 54 14.12 9.28 -14.60
N ARG A 55 15.17 8.48 -14.42
CA ARG A 55 15.35 7.70 -13.19
C ARG A 55 15.71 8.67 -12.06
N GLY A 56 15.17 8.45 -10.86
CA GLY A 56 15.40 9.29 -9.68
C GLY A 56 15.25 10.81 -9.95
N PRO A 57 14.07 11.28 -10.38
CA PRO A 57 13.85 12.70 -10.58
C PRO A 57 13.99 13.45 -9.25
N ALA A 58 14.48 14.69 -9.31
CA ALA A 58 14.56 15.52 -8.12
C ALA A 58 13.15 15.72 -7.52
N PRO A 59 13.01 15.69 -6.17
CA PRO A 59 11.72 15.83 -5.53
C PRO A 59 11.07 17.16 -5.90
N THR A 60 9.78 17.13 -6.23
CA THR A 60 9.03 18.36 -6.51
C THR A 60 8.79 19.14 -5.22
N PHE A 61 8.43 20.42 -5.35
CA PHE A 61 8.05 21.24 -4.20
C PHE A 61 6.90 20.59 -3.38
N VAL A 62 5.94 19.95 -4.06
CA VAL A 62 4.82 19.26 -3.41
C VAL A 62 5.31 18.01 -2.65
N GLU A 63 6.23 17.26 -3.22
CA GLU A 63 6.83 16.08 -2.56
C GLU A 63 7.66 16.47 -1.33
N TRP A 64 8.35 17.61 -1.37
CA TRP A 64 9.00 18.18 -0.19
C TRP A 64 8.02 18.55 0.91
N LEU A 65 6.88 19.16 0.56
CA LEU A 65 5.84 19.50 1.53
C LEU A 65 5.24 18.24 2.18
N ILE A 66 4.99 17.20 1.37
CA ILE A 66 4.55 15.88 1.84
C ILE A 66 5.58 15.28 2.80
N PHE A 67 6.87 15.33 2.45
CA PHE A 67 7.94 14.81 3.29
C PHE A 67 8.00 15.47 4.67
N PHE A 68 7.93 16.80 4.74
CA PHE A 68 7.90 17.52 6.01
C PHE A 68 6.66 17.17 6.84
N TRP A 69 5.50 17.08 6.19
CA TRP A 69 4.27 16.69 6.86
C TRP A 69 4.34 15.27 7.44
N VAL A 70 4.80 14.29 6.66
CA VAL A 70 4.97 12.90 7.13
C VAL A 70 5.97 12.83 8.27
N THR A 71 7.07 13.58 8.22
CA THR A 71 8.06 13.61 9.31
C THR A 71 7.45 14.11 10.62
N GLY A 72 6.60 15.14 10.55
CA GLY A 72 5.85 15.62 11.72
C GLY A 72 4.88 14.57 12.29
N MET A 73 4.21 13.81 11.42
CA MET A 73 3.35 12.69 11.84
C MET A 73 4.13 11.53 12.48
N VAL A 74 5.28 11.16 11.90
CA VAL A 74 6.16 10.14 12.48
C VAL A 74 6.60 10.54 13.89
N TRP A 75 7.00 11.81 14.07
CA TRP A 75 7.35 12.32 15.39
C TRP A 75 6.17 12.23 16.38
N ALA A 76 4.97 12.61 15.96
CA ALA A 76 3.77 12.54 16.80
C ALA A 76 3.45 11.10 17.23
N GLU A 77 3.52 10.13 16.30
CA GLU A 77 3.31 8.71 16.60
C GLU A 77 4.40 8.14 17.52
N CYS A 78 5.66 8.52 17.32
CA CYS A 78 6.75 8.11 18.21
C CYS A 78 6.53 8.61 19.64
N LYS A 79 6.05 9.85 19.80
CA LYS A 79 5.70 10.39 21.12
C LYS A 79 4.55 9.60 21.75
N GLN A 80 3.48 9.33 21.00
CA GLN A 80 2.35 8.54 21.50
C GLN A 80 2.78 7.13 21.93
N LEU A 81 3.62 6.48 21.12
CA LEU A 81 4.17 5.16 21.44
C LEU A 81 4.97 5.17 22.74
N TRP A 82 5.74 6.24 22.99
CA TRP A 82 6.53 6.40 24.20
C TRP A 82 5.67 6.61 25.45
N GLU A 83 4.59 7.41 25.34
CA GLU A 83 3.72 7.74 26.46
C GLU A 83 2.74 6.62 26.83
N GLU A 84 2.16 5.93 25.84
CA GLU A 84 1.20 4.84 26.08
C GLU A 84 1.88 3.48 26.35
N GLY A 85 3.08 3.28 25.80
CA GLY A 85 3.81 2.02 25.83
C GLY A 85 3.40 1.03 24.72
N LEU A 86 4.39 0.27 24.21
CA LEU A 86 4.27 -0.61 23.04
C LEU A 86 3.11 -1.62 23.11
N THR A 87 2.92 -2.27 24.26
CA THR A 87 1.89 -3.30 24.43
C THR A 87 0.47 -2.73 24.37
N ALA A 88 0.27 -1.52 24.89
CA ALA A 88 -1.02 -0.83 24.81
C ALA A 88 -1.30 -0.39 23.36
N TYR A 89 -0.28 0.17 22.69
CA TYR A 89 -0.36 0.65 21.31
C TYR A 89 -0.75 -0.49 20.34
N ILE A 90 -0.07 -1.63 20.39
CA ILE A 90 -0.32 -2.76 19.48
C ILE A 90 -1.74 -3.35 19.63
N ARG A 91 -2.37 -3.20 20.80
CA ARG A 91 -3.71 -3.76 21.03
C ARG A 91 -4.82 -2.96 20.35
N GLN A 92 -4.51 -1.75 19.88
CA GLN A 92 -5.47 -0.87 19.21
C GLN A 92 -5.33 -1.01 17.69
N TRP A 93 -6.35 -1.59 17.05
CA TRP A 93 -6.36 -1.83 15.60
C TRP A 93 -6.21 -0.57 14.75
N TRP A 94 -6.65 0.57 15.27
CA TRP A 94 -6.53 1.86 14.59
C TRP A 94 -5.08 2.35 14.51
N ASN A 95 -4.29 2.16 15.57
CA ASN A 95 -2.87 2.52 15.60
C ASN A 95 -2.07 1.73 14.54
N TRP A 96 -2.50 0.51 14.23
CA TRP A 96 -1.91 -0.27 13.14
C TRP A 96 -2.09 0.38 11.76
N LEU A 97 -3.24 1.00 11.48
CA LEU A 97 -3.47 1.67 10.21
C LEU A 97 -2.52 2.85 10.05
N ASP A 98 -2.37 3.66 11.11
CA ASP A 98 -1.47 4.82 11.10
C ASP A 98 0.00 4.38 10.99
N PHE A 99 0.39 3.32 11.71
CA PHE A 99 1.72 2.72 11.58
C PHE A 99 2.00 2.20 10.16
N ILE A 100 1.07 1.46 9.55
CA ILE A 100 1.22 0.93 8.18
C ILE A 100 1.38 2.08 7.19
N MET A 101 0.50 3.07 7.25
CA MET A 101 0.55 4.24 6.35
C MET A 101 1.89 4.96 6.43
N LEU A 102 2.35 5.29 7.65
CA LEU A 102 3.62 5.99 7.84
C LEU A 102 4.82 5.13 7.41
N SER A 103 4.78 3.82 7.67
CA SER A 103 5.82 2.90 7.22
C SER A 103 5.92 2.85 5.69
N LEU A 104 4.78 2.88 4.98
CA LEU A 104 4.74 2.92 3.51
C LEU A 104 5.32 4.23 2.98
N TYR A 105 5.02 5.38 3.60
CA TYR A 105 5.64 6.65 3.22
C TYR A 105 7.16 6.66 3.47
N LEU A 106 7.61 6.17 4.63
CA LEU A 106 9.04 6.04 4.93
C LEU A 106 9.73 5.09 3.94
N CYS A 107 9.06 4.01 3.53
CA CYS A 107 9.54 3.09 2.51
C CYS A 107 9.69 3.81 1.15
N THR A 108 8.69 4.58 0.71
CA THR A 108 8.79 5.40 -0.51
C THR A 108 9.98 6.35 -0.46
N PHE A 109 10.16 7.11 0.63
CA PHE A 109 11.28 8.04 0.74
C PHE A 109 12.63 7.33 0.74
N SER A 110 12.73 6.19 1.42
CA SER A 110 13.93 5.36 1.43
C SER A 110 14.27 4.83 0.03
N LEU A 111 13.28 4.30 -0.70
CA LEU A 111 13.48 3.83 -2.07
C LEU A 111 13.88 4.95 -3.02
N ARG A 112 13.32 6.16 -2.87
CA ARG A 112 13.73 7.33 -3.65
C ARG A 112 15.14 7.81 -3.32
N ALA A 113 15.53 7.77 -2.05
CA ALA A 113 16.90 8.07 -1.64
C ALA A 113 17.88 7.06 -2.23
N VAL A 114 17.55 5.76 -2.18
CA VAL A 114 18.36 4.70 -2.82
C VAL A 114 18.47 4.93 -4.32
N ALA A 115 17.36 5.22 -5.02
CA ALA A 115 17.38 5.52 -6.44
C ALA A 115 18.28 6.72 -6.76
N PHE A 116 18.20 7.80 -5.97
CA PHE A 116 19.05 8.98 -6.13
C PHE A 116 20.54 8.68 -5.92
N VAL A 117 20.90 7.90 -4.88
CA VAL A 117 22.27 7.50 -4.60
C VAL A 117 22.83 6.59 -5.70
N GLN A 118 22.04 5.62 -6.18
CA GLN A 118 22.45 4.70 -7.24
C GLN A 118 22.77 5.42 -8.56
N ILE A 119 22.03 6.47 -8.88
CA ILE A 119 22.25 7.30 -10.07
C ILE A 119 23.49 8.18 -9.86
N THR A 120 23.62 8.82 -8.69
CA THR A 120 24.77 9.69 -8.38
C THR A 120 26.09 8.92 -8.39
N THR A 121 26.06 7.66 -7.94
CA THR A 121 27.22 6.77 -7.93
C THR A 121 27.51 6.11 -9.29
N ASN A 122 26.72 6.39 -10.33
CA ASN A 122 26.83 5.80 -11.68
C ASN A 122 26.85 4.27 -11.73
N LYS A 123 26.37 3.57 -10.68
CA LYS A 123 26.40 2.11 -10.59
C LYS A 123 25.25 1.42 -11.34
N TYR A 124 24.19 2.15 -11.67
CA TYR A 124 22.92 1.61 -12.17
C TYR A 124 22.61 1.97 -13.63
N GLY A 125 23.54 2.63 -14.32
CA GLY A 125 23.42 3.04 -15.73
C GLY A 125 22.98 4.50 -15.93
N PRO A 126 22.63 4.87 -17.19
CA PRO A 126 22.27 6.24 -17.55
C PRO A 126 20.98 6.71 -16.88
N ARG A 127 20.93 8.01 -16.55
CA ARG A 127 19.81 8.66 -15.87
C ARG A 127 18.56 8.79 -16.73
N GLU A 128 18.74 8.97 -18.02
CA GLU A 128 17.67 9.17 -19.01
C GLU A 128 17.55 7.91 -19.87
N VAL A 129 16.50 7.14 -19.62
CA VAL A 129 16.18 5.94 -20.40
C VAL A 129 14.67 5.91 -20.59
N PRO A 130 14.15 5.60 -21.79
CA PRO A 130 12.72 5.41 -21.99
C PRO A 130 12.13 4.41 -20.99
N ARG A 131 10.98 4.76 -20.39
CA ARG A 131 10.35 3.97 -19.29
C ARG A 131 10.09 2.49 -19.63
N HIS A 132 9.86 2.16 -20.91
CA HIS A 132 9.63 0.78 -21.35
C HIS A 132 10.87 -0.13 -21.26
N GLN A 133 12.07 0.45 -21.15
CA GLN A 133 13.34 -0.29 -21.02
C GLN A 133 13.81 -0.37 -19.57
N TRP A 134 12.97 0.07 -18.62
CA TRP A 134 13.33 0.00 -17.22
C TRP A 134 13.19 -1.45 -16.73
N PRO A 135 14.15 -1.92 -15.93
CA PRO A 135 14.05 -3.25 -15.36
C PRO A 135 12.86 -3.29 -14.37
N ALA A 136 12.18 -4.43 -14.28
CA ALA A 136 10.98 -4.57 -13.45
C ALA A 136 11.24 -4.31 -11.95
N ASN A 137 12.48 -4.46 -11.50
CA ASN A 137 12.95 -4.23 -10.15
C ASN A 137 13.58 -2.84 -9.95
N ASP A 138 13.35 -1.87 -10.85
CA ASP A 138 13.85 -0.50 -10.68
C ASP A 138 13.29 0.14 -9.39
N PRO A 139 14.13 0.66 -8.48
CA PRO A 139 13.67 1.21 -7.21
C PRO A 139 12.75 2.41 -7.39
N THR A 140 12.83 3.14 -8.51
CA THR A 140 11.93 4.25 -8.83
C THR A 140 10.51 3.74 -9.07
N LEU A 141 10.34 2.63 -9.81
CA LEU A 141 9.03 2.02 -10.08
C LEU A 141 8.39 1.49 -8.80
N ILE A 142 9.20 0.80 -7.98
CA ILE A 142 8.74 0.29 -6.68
C ILE A 142 8.33 1.47 -5.79
N ALA A 143 9.11 2.55 -5.75
CA ALA A 143 8.78 3.74 -4.97
C ALA A 143 7.46 4.38 -5.41
N GLU A 144 7.20 4.50 -6.72
CA GLU A 144 5.93 5.02 -7.26
C GLU A 144 4.74 4.13 -6.86
N GLY A 145 4.90 2.79 -6.93
CA GLY A 145 3.87 1.85 -6.52
C GLY A 145 3.57 1.91 -5.02
N VAL A 146 4.60 1.89 -4.18
CA VAL A 146 4.47 2.02 -2.73
C VAL A 146 3.85 3.37 -2.35
N PHE A 147 4.20 4.45 -3.05
CA PHE A 147 3.62 5.77 -2.84
C PHE A 147 2.11 5.78 -3.15
N ALA A 148 1.68 5.12 -4.23
CA ALA A 148 0.27 5.01 -4.57
C ALA A 148 -0.51 4.24 -3.48
N VAL A 149 0.06 3.15 -2.96
CA VAL A 149 -0.54 2.38 -1.86
C VAL A 149 -0.61 3.24 -0.58
N ALA A 150 0.45 4.00 -0.26
CA ALA A 150 0.46 4.92 0.88
C ALA A 150 -0.65 5.99 0.78
N ASN A 151 -0.89 6.52 -0.43
CA ASN A 151 -1.97 7.47 -0.68
C ASN A 151 -3.36 6.84 -0.42
N VAL A 152 -3.59 5.59 -0.82
CA VAL A 152 -4.85 4.87 -0.53
C VAL A 152 -5.07 4.72 0.98
N PHE A 153 -4.04 4.29 1.73
CA PHE A 153 -4.13 4.22 3.19
C PHE A 153 -4.31 5.58 3.85
N SER A 154 -3.78 6.64 3.23
CA SER A 154 -4.05 8.02 3.69
C SER A 154 -5.54 8.33 3.55
N PHE A 155 -6.18 8.07 2.42
CA PHE A 155 -7.63 8.28 2.32
C PHE A 155 -8.43 7.41 3.30
N ALA A 156 -7.97 6.20 3.61
CA ALA A 156 -8.61 5.34 4.63
C ALA A 156 -8.64 6.01 6.02
N ARG A 157 -7.68 6.89 6.33
CA ARG A 157 -7.65 7.67 7.58
C ARG A 157 -8.84 8.64 7.72
N ILE A 158 -9.51 9.03 6.64
CA ILE A 158 -10.75 9.84 6.71
C ILE A 158 -11.83 9.13 7.56
N ILE A 159 -11.81 7.80 7.58
CA ILE A 159 -12.74 6.99 8.39
C ILE A 159 -12.65 7.36 9.88
N TYR A 160 -11.53 7.90 10.36
CA TYR A 160 -11.42 8.41 11.74
C TYR A 160 -12.27 9.65 12.00
N LEU A 161 -12.45 10.51 10.99
CA LEU A 161 -13.26 11.72 11.15
C LEU A 161 -14.72 11.37 11.43
N PHE A 162 -15.24 10.27 10.87
CA PHE A 162 -16.59 9.81 11.13
C PHE A 162 -16.84 9.40 12.59
N GLN A 163 -15.79 9.06 13.34
CA GLN A 163 -15.90 8.72 14.77
C GLN A 163 -16.24 9.93 15.63
N THR A 164 -15.85 11.13 15.20
CA THR A 164 -16.09 12.37 15.95
C THR A 164 -17.51 12.89 15.78
N ASN A 165 -18.25 12.42 14.77
CA ASN A 165 -19.63 12.83 14.53
C ASN A 165 -20.60 12.02 15.43
N PRO A 166 -21.47 12.68 16.23
CA PRO A 166 -22.39 12.01 17.14
C PRO A 166 -23.36 11.02 16.47
N HIS A 167 -23.69 11.23 15.20
CA HIS A 167 -24.61 10.38 14.44
C HIS A 167 -23.89 9.27 13.68
N LEU A 168 -22.67 9.54 13.16
CA LEU A 168 -21.93 8.57 12.34
C LEU A 168 -21.05 7.62 13.17
N GLY A 169 -20.63 8.01 14.38
CA GLY A 169 -19.80 7.19 15.26
C GLY A 169 -20.42 5.81 15.57
N PRO A 170 -21.69 5.72 16.03
CA PRO A 170 -22.34 4.43 16.29
C PRO A 170 -22.46 3.56 15.04
N LEU A 171 -22.70 4.17 13.87
CA LEU A 171 -22.78 3.47 12.59
C LEU A 171 -21.43 2.84 12.21
N GLN A 172 -20.34 3.58 12.39
CA GLN A 172 -18.99 3.08 12.13
C GLN A 172 -18.60 1.92 13.05
N ILE A 173 -18.98 1.97 14.33
CA ILE A 173 -18.73 0.86 15.27
C ILE A 173 -19.49 -0.40 14.83
N SER A 174 -20.73 -0.25 14.37
CA SER A 174 -21.52 -1.35 13.80
C SER A 174 -20.84 -1.95 12.57
N LEU A 175 -20.39 -1.10 11.64
CA LEU A 175 -19.66 -1.51 10.44
C LEU A 175 -18.37 -2.28 10.80
N GLY A 176 -17.59 -1.79 11.77
CA GLY A 176 -16.38 -2.46 12.23
C GLY A 176 -16.64 -3.87 12.79
N CYS A 177 -17.76 -4.06 13.49
CA CYS A 177 -18.16 -5.40 13.95
C CYS A 177 -18.51 -6.32 12.78
N MET A 178 -19.22 -5.82 11.77
CA MET A 178 -19.58 -6.60 10.58
C MET A 178 -18.36 -7.02 9.77
N ILE A 179 -17.35 -6.14 9.64
CA ILE A 179 -16.08 -6.46 8.96
C ILE A 179 -15.40 -7.68 9.60
N ILE A 180 -15.43 -7.79 10.93
CA ILE A 180 -14.83 -8.93 11.63
C ILE A 180 -15.53 -10.24 11.26
N ASP A 181 -16.86 -10.20 11.11
CA ASP A 181 -17.62 -11.39 10.72
C ASP A 181 -17.40 -11.75 9.24
N ILE A 182 -17.29 -10.75 8.35
CA ILE A 182 -16.89 -10.94 6.95
C ILE A 182 -15.49 -11.54 6.85
N ALA A 183 -14.52 -11.07 7.66
CA ALA A 183 -13.15 -11.58 7.66
C ALA A 183 -13.09 -13.08 8.04
N LYS A 184 -13.91 -13.51 9.01
CA LYS A 184 -14.04 -14.95 9.35
C LYS A 184 -14.58 -15.76 8.17
N PHE A 185 -15.58 -15.23 7.47
CA PHE A 185 -16.13 -15.88 6.29
C PHE A 185 -15.10 -15.97 5.16
N LEU A 186 -14.35 -14.89 4.89
CA LEU A 186 -13.28 -14.86 3.91
C LEU A 186 -12.17 -15.86 4.23
N PHE A 187 -11.84 -16.08 5.50
CA PHE A 187 -10.85 -17.09 5.89
C PHE A 187 -11.24 -18.50 5.42
N ILE A 188 -12.50 -18.90 5.64
CA ILE A 188 -13.02 -20.19 5.16
C ILE A 188 -13.00 -20.24 3.63
N PHE A 189 -13.39 -19.13 2.97
CA PHE A 189 -13.38 -19.01 1.52
C PHE A 189 -11.97 -19.19 0.92
N PHE A 190 -10.94 -18.58 1.50
CA PHE A 190 -9.55 -18.76 1.06
C PHE A 190 -9.04 -20.19 1.23
N LEU A 191 -9.45 -20.90 2.29
CA LEU A 191 -9.11 -22.32 2.45
C LEU A 191 -9.70 -23.17 1.32
N VAL A 192 -10.96 -22.93 0.99
CA VAL A 192 -11.64 -23.62 -0.12
C VAL A 192 -10.97 -23.29 -1.46
N LEU A 193 -10.71 -22.00 -1.74
CA LEU A 193 -10.01 -21.59 -2.96
C LEU A 193 -8.63 -22.22 -3.08
N THR A 194 -7.87 -22.28 -1.99
CA THR A 194 -6.53 -22.89 -1.99
C THR A 194 -6.61 -24.39 -2.24
N SER A 195 -7.60 -25.08 -1.66
CA SER A 195 -7.83 -26.51 -1.93
C SER A 195 -8.12 -26.77 -3.41
N PHE A 196 -8.97 -25.95 -4.02
CA PHE A 196 -9.25 -26.05 -5.45
C PHE A 196 -8.05 -25.66 -6.30
N ALA A 197 -7.31 -24.61 -5.95
CA ALA A 197 -6.11 -24.19 -6.66
C ALA A 197 -5.04 -25.30 -6.67
N CYS A 198 -4.80 -25.96 -5.52
CA CYS A 198 -3.90 -27.10 -5.45
C CYS A 198 -4.38 -28.29 -6.30
N GLY A 199 -5.69 -28.61 -6.26
CA GLY A 199 -6.26 -29.70 -7.06
C GLY A 199 -6.19 -29.44 -8.57
N LEU A 200 -6.50 -28.23 -9.01
CA LEU A 200 -6.38 -27.81 -10.41
C LEU A 200 -4.93 -27.72 -10.86
N ASN A 201 -4.03 -27.19 -10.02
CA ASN A 201 -2.60 -27.17 -10.35
C ASN A 201 -2.06 -28.58 -10.55
N GLN A 202 -2.44 -29.55 -9.72
CA GLN A 202 -2.05 -30.95 -9.93
C GLN A 202 -2.62 -31.56 -11.21
N LEU A 203 -3.87 -31.24 -11.55
CA LEU A 203 -4.52 -31.72 -12.78
C LEU A 203 -3.87 -31.13 -14.03
N TYR A 204 -3.54 -29.83 -14.01
CA TYR A 204 -3.03 -29.10 -15.16
C TYR A 204 -1.50 -29.08 -15.28
N TRP A 205 -0.75 -29.46 -14.23
CA TRP A 205 0.71 -29.50 -14.25
C TRP A 205 1.28 -30.29 -15.43
N TYR A 206 0.62 -31.38 -15.82
CA TYR A 206 1.06 -32.20 -16.96
C TYR A 206 1.06 -31.44 -18.30
N TYR A 207 0.15 -30.46 -18.45
CA TYR A 207 -0.01 -29.69 -19.68
C TYR A 207 0.82 -28.41 -19.73
N ASP A 208 1.57 -28.10 -18.66
CA ASP A 208 2.45 -26.91 -18.60
C ASP A 208 3.73 -27.10 -19.43
N SER A 209 4.08 -28.35 -19.76
CA SER A 209 5.23 -28.66 -20.59
C SER A 209 4.86 -28.52 -22.07
N PRO A 210 5.57 -27.70 -22.87
CA PRO A 210 5.45 -27.78 -24.32
C PRO A 210 5.93 -29.15 -24.76
N THR A 211 5.00 -30.08 -24.99
CA THR A 211 5.35 -31.41 -25.52
C THR A 211 5.85 -31.23 -26.94
N PRO A 212 7.08 -31.63 -27.27
CA PRO A 212 7.55 -31.61 -28.65
C PRO A 212 6.68 -32.59 -29.44
N ALA A 213 5.81 -32.07 -30.30
CA ALA A 213 5.14 -32.87 -31.31
C ALA A 213 6.16 -33.07 -32.44
N CYS A 214 6.56 -34.32 -32.66
CA CYS A 214 7.47 -34.68 -33.75
C CYS A 214 6.66 -35.38 -34.83
N ASP A 215 6.47 -34.70 -35.97
CA ASP A 215 5.86 -35.30 -37.14
C ASP A 215 6.91 -36.12 -37.90
N ILE A 216 6.62 -37.39 -38.15
CA ILE A 216 7.48 -38.26 -38.97
C ILE A 216 7.01 -38.13 -40.43
N ALA A 217 7.45 -37.08 -41.11
CA ALA A 217 7.29 -36.96 -42.55
C ALA A 217 8.61 -37.31 -43.24
N SER A 218 8.71 -38.54 -43.77
CA SER A 218 9.73 -39.00 -44.72
C SER A 218 11.18 -38.56 -44.41
N ASN A 219 11.89 -39.38 -43.62
CA ASN A 219 13.34 -39.34 -43.34
C ASN A 219 13.96 -38.11 -42.66
N ASP A 220 13.21 -37.03 -42.41
CA ASP A 220 13.65 -35.94 -41.55
C ASP A 220 12.72 -35.80 -40.33
N VAL A 221 13.28 -35.88 -39.13
CA VAL A 221 12.54 -35.66 -37.87
C VAL A 221 12.64 -34.19 -37.49
N ALA A 222 11.59 -33.43 -37.76
CA ALA A 222 11.46 -32.05 -37.27
C ALA A 222 10.54 -32.04 -36.05
N CYS A 223 11.09 -31.74 -34.88
CA CYS A 223 10.31 -31.56 -33.66
C CYS A 223 10.04 -30.07 -33.44
N HIS A 224 8.77 -29.69 -33.37
CA HIS A 224 8.36 -28.33 -33.05
C HIS A 224 7.79 -28.29 -31.62
N THR A 225 8.22 -27.32 -30.82
CA THR A 225 7.61 -27.03 -29.52
C THR A 225 6.31 -26.26 -29.74
N GLY A 226 5.19 -26.97 -29.80
CA GLY A 226 3.84 -26.40 -29.85
C GLY A 226 3.25 -26.26 -28.45
N SER A 227 2.67 -25.10 -28.15
CA SER A 227 2.07 -24.74 -26.85
C SER A 227 0.58 -25.09 -26.73
N ASP A 228 0.01 -25.81 -27.69
CA ASP A 228 -1.43 -25.71 -27.95
C ASP A 228 -2.16 -26.99 -27.53
N ALA A 229 -2.76 -26.96 -26.34
CA ALA A 229 -3.53 -28.08 -25.75
C ALA A 229 -4.89 -28.36 -26.42
N PHE A 230 -5.24 -27.67 -27.52
CA PHE A 230 -6.58 -27.72 -28.15
C PHE A 230 -6.61 -28.15 -29.62
N ASN A 231 -5.47 -28.50 -30.22
CA ASN A 231 -5.44 -29.10 -31.56
C ASN A 231 -5.28 -30.62 -31.44
N THR A 232 -6.41 -31.31 -31.29
CA THR A 232 -6.58 -32.70 -31.70
C THR A 232 -7.31 -32.76 -33.03
#